data_AF-A0A7I7JJV9-F1
#
_entry.id   AF-A0A7I7JJV9-F1
#
_cell.length_a   1.000
_cell.length_b   1.000
_cell.length_c   1.000
_cell.angle_alpha   90.00
_cell.angle_beta   90.00
_cell.angle_gamma   90.00
#
_symmetry.space_group_name_H-M   'P 1'
#
loop_
_entity.id
_entity.type
_entity.pdbx_description
1 polymer ?
#
loop_
_entity_poly.entity_id
_entity_poly.type
_entity_poly.pdbx_seq_one_letter_code
_entity_poly.pdbx_strand_id
1 'polypeptide(L)'
;MNAGLAPSLAAAQTFAYLSGVAFFATGVYLSLRRHHLHPLLLLSISAISFSWIEAPYDWAVYAQFPPALPRMPSWWPLNMTWGGLPLAVPIGYISYFVLPALIGAWLGRRVSARFGWRRPHTLLTVGLAVGFCWAFMFNAILGARLGNFSYGYVIPGLALWEGTPQQYPLYDSLAMGVQMMVFTYLLGRTDEQGRNVIEMWADKRSTSRLQSSVLSIVAVVVIGNALYGAVFAPHLVTKLGGWVNSGPTEQLFPGVPNQPLVGR
;
A
#
# COMPACT_ATOMS: atom_id res chain seq x y z
N MET A 1 -20.59 20.79 18.17
CA MET A 1 -19.24 20.75 18.77
C MET A 1 -18.31 20.11 17.76
N ASN A 2 -17.33 20.84 17.23
CA ASN A 2 -16.31 20.26 16.35
C ASN A 2 -15.43 19.33 17.19
N ALA A 3 -15.79 18.06 17.27
CA ALA A 3 -14.90 17.05 17.82
C ALA A 3 -13.69 16.98 16.89
N GLY A 4 -12.55 17.50 17.36
CA GLY A 4 -11.28 17.33 16.66
C GLY A 4 -11.04 15.85 16.39
N LEU A 5 -10.38 15.55 15.26
CA LEU A 5 -9.93 14.20 14.94
C LEU A 5 -9.16 13.62 16.13
N ALA A 6 -9.38 12.34 16.43
CA ALA A 6 -8.61 11.65 17.45
C ALA A 6 -7.10 11.82 17.17
N PRO A 7 -6.23 11.96 18.19
CA PRO A 7 -4.81 12.22 17.97
C PRO A 7 -4.12 11.21 17.03
N SER A 8 -4.50 9.94 17.10
CA SER A 8 -4.01 8.88 16.20
C SER A 8 -4.42 9.12 14.73
N LEU A 9 -5.66 9.53 14.49
CA LEU A 9 -6.18 9.84 13.15
C LEU A 9 -5.55 11.10 12.56
N ALA A 10 -5.34 12.12 13.40
CA ALA A 10 -4.63 13.32 13.00
C ALA A 10 -3.18 12.99 12.62
N ALA A 11 -2.46 12.23 13.47
CA ALA A 11 -1.09 11.81 13.21
C ALA A 11 -0.98 10.96 11.93
N ALA A 12 -1.91 10.04 11.69
CA ALA A 12 -1.94 9.22 10.48
C ALA A 12 -2.12 10.06 9.20
N GLN A 13 -3.03 11.04 9.23
CA GLN A 13 -3.22 11.96 8.10
C GLN A 13 -2.00 12.87 7.90
N THR A 14 -1.44 13.42 8.97
CA THR A 14 -0.22 14.24 8.89
C THR A 14 0.94 13.42 8.32
N PHE A 15 1.12 12.18 8.77
CA PHE A 15 2.11 11.28 8.20
C PHE A 15 1.89 11.06 6.71
N ALA A 16 0.67 10.71 6.29
CA ALA A 16 0.32 10.48 4.89
C ALA A 16 0.65 11.69 4.01
N TYR A 17 0.16 12.88 4.36
CA TYR A 17 0.37 14.08 3.55
C TYR A 17 1.84 14.53 3.54
N LEU A 18 2.46 14.66 4.72
CA LEU A 18 3.83 15.18 4.79
C LEU A 18 4.83 14.25 4.12
N SER A 19 4.80 12.96 4.46
CA SER A 19 5.78 12.03 3.90
C SER A 19 5.49 11.70 2.44
N GLY A 20 4.22 11.62 2.02
CA GLY A 20 3.87 11.35 0.63
C GLY A 20 4.32 12.48 -0.30
N VAL A 21 4.04 13.74 0.09
CA VAL A 21 4.54 14.92 -0.63
C VAL A 21 6.06 14.98 -0.61
N ALA A 22 6.71 14.72 0.54
CA ALA A 22 8.17 14.75 0.65
C ALA A 22 8.84 13.71 -0.25
N PHE A 23 8.34 12.46 -0.28
CA PHE A 23 8.88 11.42 -1.17
C PHE A 23 8.68 11.76 -2.64
N PHE A 24 7.50 12.25 -3.01
CA PHE A 24 7.23 12.66 -4.38
C PHE A 24 8.14 13.81 -4.82
N ALA A 25 8.23 14.88 -4.01
CA ALA A 25 9.09 16.03 -4.28
C ALA A 25 10.57 15.64 -4.35
N THR A 26 11.02 14.77 -3.46
CA THR A 26 12.38 14.21 -3.49
C THR A 26 12.62 13.42 -4.78
N GLY A 27 11.65 12.60 -5.20
CA GLY A 27 11.70 11.88 -6.47
C GLY A 27 11.83 12.83 -7.67
N VAL A 28 11.04 13.90 -7.70
CA VAL A 28 11.14 14.94 -8.74
C VAL A 28 12.52 15.60 -8.72
N TYR A 29 12.97 16.07 -7.55
CA TYR A 29 14.27 16.71 -7.38
C TYR A 29 15.43 15.83 -7.87
N LEU A 30 15.45 14.56 -7.44
CA LEU A 30 16.47 13.60 -7.86
C LEU A 30 16.40 13.31 -9.37
N SER A 31 15.19 13.29 -9.94
CA SER A 31 15.01 13.12 -11.38
C SER A 31 15.57 14.29 -12.18
N LEU A 32 15.32 15.52 -11.72
CA LEU A 32 15.87 16.74 -12.32
C LEU A 32 17.39 16.75 -12.23
N ARG A 33 17.95 16.42 -11.06
CA ARG A 33 19.41 16.42 -10.84
C ARG A 33 20.15 15.40 -11.70
N ARG A 34 19.50 14.28 -12.04
CA ARG A 34 20.07 13.21 -12.87
C ARG A 34 19.73 13.37 -14.36
N HIS A 35 18.86 14.32 -14.72
CA HIS A 35 18.29 14.45 -16.07
C HIS A 35 17.65 13.16 -16.60
N HIS A 36 17.15 12.32 -15.69
CA HIS A 36 16.50 11.05 -15.95
C HIS A 36 15.51 10.73 -14.81
N LEU A 37 14.40 10.04 -15.09
CA LEU A 37 13.45 9.67 -14.04
C LEU A 37 14.13 8.82 -12.96
N HIS A 38 13.99 9.23 -11.71
CA HIS A 38 14.53 8.48 -10.58
C HIS A 38 13.59 7.33 -10.19
N PRO A 39 14.11 6.14 -9.81
CA PRO A 39 13.30 5.02 -9.34
C PRO A 39 12.27 5.38 -8.26
N LEU A 40 12.64 6.31 -7.37
CA LEU A 40 11.75 6.84 -6.32
C LEU A 40 10.51 7.51 -6.92
N LEU A 41 10.68 8.35 -7.94
CA LEU A 41 9.56 9.03 -8.60
C LEU A 41 8.66 8.04 -9.32
N LEU A 42 9.26 7.07 -10.02
CA LEU A 42 8.50 5.99 -10.68
C LEU A 42 7.66 5.20 -9.67
N LEU A 43 8.24 4.88 -8.51
CA LEU A 43 7.51 4.19 -7.45
C LEU A 43 6.37 5.04 -6.87
N SER A 44 6.58 6.34 -6.64
CA SER A 44 5.52 7.25 -6.17
C SER A 44 4.38 7.38 -7.19
N ILE A 45 4.71 7.48 -8.49
CA ILE A 45 3.73 7.49 -9.58
C ILE A 45 2.95 6.18 -9.59
N SER A 46 3.65 5.05 -9.47
CA SER A 46 3.02 3.73 -9.39
C SER A 46 2.03 3.68 -8.23
N ALA A 47 2.46 4.04 -7.01
CA ALA A 47 1.64 4.08 -5.81
C ALA A 47 0.34 4.88 -5.99
N ILE A 48 0.42 6.10 -6.52
CA ILE A 48 -0.77 6.91 -6.81
C ILE A 48 -1.66 6.21 -7.84
N SER A 49 -1.05 5.63 -8.89
CA SER A 49 -1.79 5.12 -10.06
C SER A 49 -2.69 3.93 -9.80
N PHE A 50 -2.42 3.11 -8.78
CA PHE A 50 -3.28 1.98 -8.41
C PHE A 50 -4.13 2.26 -7.16
N SER A 51 -4.05 3.45 -6.58
CA SER A 51 -4.85 3.84 -5.39
C SER A 51 -6.36 3.76 -5.62
N TRP A 52 -6.82 3.78 -6.86
CA TRP A 52 -8.22 3.55 -7.18
C TRP A 52 -8.68 2.13 -6.79
N ILE A 53 -7.80 1.12 -6.86
CA ILE A 53 -8.09 -0.28 -6.50
C ILE A 53 -8.28 -0.43 -4.98
N GLU A 54 -7.83 0.53 -4.16
CA GLU A 54 -7.95 0.46 -2.71
C GLU A 54 -9.39 0.30 -2.26
N ALA A 55 -10.33 1.07 -2.81
CA ALA A 55 -11.71 0.98 -2.33
C ALA A 55 -12.35 -0.40 -2.60
N PRO A 56 -12.14 -1.05 -3.78
CA PRO A 56 -12.45 -2.45 -3.98
C PRO A 56 -11.69 -3.40 -3.05
N TYR A 57 -10.41 -3.13 -2.79
CA TYR A 57 -9.59 -3.94 -1.90
C TYR A 57 -10.13 -3.92 -0.48
N ASP A 58 -10.33 -2.73 0.10
CA ASP A 58 -10.93 -2.51 1.41
C ASP A 58 -12.30 -3.18 1.51
N TRP A 59 -13.11 -3.03 0.47
CA TRP A 59 -14.38 -3.75 0.41
C TRP A 59 -14.17 -5.25 0.45
N ALA A 60 -13.22 -5.82 -0.30
CA ALA A 60 -12.95 -7.25 -0.32
C ALA A 60 -12.48 -7.79 1.03
N VAL A 61 -11.71 -7.01 1.79
CA VAL A 61 -11.23 -7.39 3.14
C VAL A 61 -12.12 -6.89 4.28
N TYR A 62 -13.25 -6.26 3.98
CA TYR A 62 -14.14 -5.61 4.95
C TYR A 62 -13.43 -4.54 5.82
N ALA A 63 -12.41 -3.86 5.29
CA ALA A 63 -11.79 -2.73 5.97
C ALA A 63 -12.71 -1.50 5.93
N GLN A 64 -12.83 -0.83 7.07
CA GLN A 64 -13.72 0.31 7.28
C GLN A 64 -13.02 1.41 8.07
N PHE A 65 -13.23 2.65 7.65
CA PHE A 65 -12.57 3.82 8.22
C PHE A 65 -13.51 4.65 9.10
N PRO A 66 -12.99 5.34 10.13
CA PRO A 66 -13.77 6.22 10.99
C PRO A 66 -14.52 7.31 10.20
N PRO A 67 -15.82 7.54 10.47
CA PRO A 67 -16.66 8.47 9.70
C PRO A 67 -16.18 9.93 9.78
N ALA A 68 -15.39 10.28 10.80
CA ALA A 68 -14.82 11.62 10.97
C ALA A 68 -13.73 11.98 9.95
N LEU A 69 -13.16 11.00 9.23
CA LEU A 69 -12.14 11.27 8.22
C LEU A 69 -12.75 11.95 6.97
N PRO A 70 -12.08 12.97 6.40
CA PRO A 70 -12.47 13.54 5.12
C PRO A 70 -12.52 12.47 4.04
N ARG A 71 -13.58 12.48 3.23
CA ARG A 71 -13.86 11.45 2.24
C ARG A 71 -13.64 11.93 0.83
N MET A 72 -13.34 10.99 -0.06
CA MET A 72 -13.38 11.23 -1.50
C MET A 72 -14.80 11.68 -1.92
N PRO A 73 -14.91 12.51 -2.96
CA PRO A 73 -16.21 12.90 -3.50
C PRO A 73 -17.06 11.70 -3.92
N SER A 74 -18.38 11.81 -3.83
CA SER A 74 -19.31 10.72 -4.18
C SER A 74 -19.25 10.26 -5.63
N TRP A 75 -18.79 11.13 -6.54
CA TRP A 75 -18.57 10.80 -7.96
C TRP A 75 -17.29 10.00 -8.21
N TRP A 76 -16.43 9.83 -7.21
CA TRP A 76 -15.21 9.04 -7.36
C TRP A 76 -15.59 7.61 -7.77
N PRO A 77 -14.95 7.06 -8.82
CA PRO A 77 -15.44 5.87 -9.53
C PRO A 77 -15.65 4.62 -8.67
N LEU A 78 -15.15 4.58 -7.44
CA LEU A 78 -15.20 3.41 -6.56
C LEU A 78 -15.53 3.78 -5.10
N ASN A 79 -16.64 4.46 -4.88
CA ASN A 79 -17.19 4.70 -3.54
C ASN A 79 -17.77 3.41 -2.90
N MET A 80 -16.93 2.43 -2.60
CA MET A 80 -17.34 1.07 -2.16
C MET A 80 -17.23 0.83 -0.64
N THR A 81 -16.49 1.67 0.08
CA THR A 81 -16.38 1.65 1.55
C THR A 81 -17.44 2.56 2.18
N TRP A 82 -17.76 2.40 3.48
CA TRP A 82 -18.78 3.26 4.08
C TRP A 82 -18.33 4.70 4.16
N GLY A 83 -19.12 5.57 3.55
CA GLY A 83 -18.77 6.98 3.40
C GLY A 83 -17.63 7.22 2.40
N GLY A 84 -17.16 6.18 1.70
CA GLY A 84 -16.12 6.27 0.69
C GLY A 84 -14.70 6.26 1.20
N LEU A 85 -13.74 6.21 0.28
CA LEU A 85 -12.34 6.13 0.63
C LEU A 85 -11.88 7.45 1.29
N PRO A 86 -11.05 7.44 2.35
CA PRO A 86 -10.51 8.66 2.90
C PRO A 86 -9.70 9.45 1.86
N LEU A 87 -9.85 10.78 1.87
CA LEU A 87 -9.20 11.68 0.90
C LEU A 87 -7.66 11.57 0.91
N ALA A 88 -7.09 11.24 2.07
CA ALA A 88 -5.66 11.12 2.27
C ALA A 88 -5.04 9.90 1.57
N VAL A 89 -5.85 8.92 1.14
CA VAL A 89 -5.33 7.61 0.69
C VAL A 89 -4.38 7.69 -0.50
N PRO A 90 -4.68 8.38 -1.62
CA PRO A 90 -3.77 8.38 -2.77
C PRO A 90 -2.39 8.95 -2.46
N ILE A 91 -2.32 9.96 -1.58
CA ILE A 91 -1.05 10.55 -1.13
C ILE A 91 -0.39 9.65 -0.08
N GLY A 92 -1.17 9.11 0.85
CA GLY A 92 -0.72 8.16 1.87
C GLY A 92 -0.17 6.86 1.30
N TYR A 93 -0.64 6.44 0.13
CA TYR A 93 -0.11 5.30 -0.62
C TYR A 93 1.36 5.46 -0.98
N ILE A 94 1.78 6.68 -1.32
CA ILE A 94 3.19 6.99 -1.54
C ILE A 94 3.95 6.66 -0.26
N SER A 95 3.53 7.20 0.88
CA SER A 95 4.16 6.96 2.18
C SER A 95 4.20 5.49 2.55
N TYR A 96 3.06 4.82 2.43
CA TYR A 96 2.84 3.45 2.85
C TYR A 96 3.70 2.47 2.06
N PHE A 97 3.93 2.72 0.76
CA PHE A 97 4.69 1.81 -0.09
C PHE A 97 6.16 2.23 -0.30
N VAL A 98 6.45 3.54 -0.38
CA VAL A 98 7.80 4.03 -0.64
C VAL A 98 8.71 3.84 0.56
N LEU A 99 8.23 4.16 1.77
CA LEU A 99 9.05 4.06 2.98
C LEU A 99 9.57 2.64 3.25
N PRO A 100 8.71 1.60 3.35
CA PRO A 100 9.20 0.23 3.53
C PRO A 100 10.02 -0.27 2.34
N ALA A 101 9.70 0.14 1.10
CA ALA A 101 10.52 -0.24 -0.07
C ALA A 101 11.93 0.37 0.01
N LEU A 102 12.09 1.62 0.47
CA LEU A 102 13.39 2.25 0.69
C LEU A 102 14.20 1.52 1.77
N ILE A 103 13.55 1.20 2.90
CA ILE A 103 14.15 0.44 4.00
C ILE A 103 14.58 -0.95 3.51
N GLY A 104 13.69 -1.66 2.82
CA GLY A 104 13.95 -2.97 2.24
C GLY A 104 15.08 -2.94 1.22
N ALA A 105 15.13 -1.92 0.36
CA ALA A 105 16.18 -1.78 -0.65
C ALA A 105 17.54 -1.48 0.01
N TRP A 106 17.57 -0.65 1.04
CA TRP A 106 18.78 -0.38 1.81
C TRP A 106 19.27 -1.62 2.56
N LEU A 107 18.40 -2.31 3.30
CA LEU A 107 18.72 -3.54 4.01
C LEU A 107 19.17 -4.64 3.05
N GLY A 108 18.43 -4.87 1.97
CA GLY A 108 18.73 -5.91 0.99
C GLY A 108 20.08 -5.69 0.31
N ARG A 109 20.45 -4.45 -0.02
CA ARG A 109 21.80 -4.12 -0.52
C ARG A 109 22.88 -4.41 0.52
N ARG A 110 22.64 -4.04 1.79
CA ARG A 110 23.60 -4.25 2.88
C ARG A 110 23.83 -5.74 3.15
N VAL A 111 22.74 -6.53 3.20
CA VAL A 111 22.79 -7.98 3.40
C VAL A 111 23.49 -8.66 2.22
N SER A 112 23.14 -8.29 0.98
CA SER A 112 23.79 -8.84 -0.22
C SER A 112 25.29 -8.55 -0.23
N ALA A 113 25.71 -7.32 0.10
CA ALA A 113 27.13 -6.96 0.17
C ALA A 113 27.87 -7.67 1.31
N ARG A 114 27.24 -7.82 2.48
CA ARG A 114 27.85 -8.46 3.65
C ARG A 114 28.07 -9.96 3.49
N PHE A 115 27.12 -10.66 2.87
CA PHE A 115 27.14 -12.12 2.77
C PHE A 115 27.46 -12.64 1.36
N GLY A 116 27.74 -11.76 0.39
CA GLY A 116 28.01 -12.15 -1.00
C GLY A 116 26.79 -12.77 -1.71
N TRP A 117 25.58 -12.55 -1.20
CA TRP A 117 24.36 -13.14 -1.76
C TRP A 117 23.94 -12.46 -3.07
N ARG A 118 23.28 -13.22 -3.95
CA ARG A 118 22.73 -12.71 -5.21
C ARG A 118 21.70 -11.62 -4.96
N ARG A 119 22.05 -10.38 -5.32
CA ARG A 119 21.27 -9.17 -5.07
C ARG A 119 19.78 -9.25 -5.44
N PRO A 120 19.37 -9.81 -6.60
CA PRO A 120 17.94 -9.93 -6.93
C PRO A 120 17.13 -10.70 -5.88
N HIS A 121 17.56 -11.92 -5.54
CA HIS A 121 16.88 -12.77 -4.57
C HIS A 121 16.90 -12.14 -3.18
N THR A 122 18.04 -11.59 -2.76
CA THR A 122 18.14 -10.90 -1.46
C THR A 122 17.16 -9.73 -1.35
N LEU A 123 17.04 -8.91 -2.40
CA LEU A 123 16.10 -7.79 -2.41
C LEU A 123 14.65 -8.26 -2.31
N LEU A 124 14.29 -9.33 -3.03
CA LEU A 124 12.94 -9.89 -2.98
C LEU A 124 12.64 -10.43 -1.57
N THR A 125 13.51 -11.27 -1.01
CA THR A 125 13.31 -11.87 0.32
C THR A 125 13.26 -10.80 1.43
N VAL A 126 14.19 -9.84 1.41
CA VAL A 126 14.18 -8.76 2.41
C VAL A 126 12.97 -7.85 2.22
N GLY A 127 12.58 -7.56 0.98
CA GLY A 127 11.39 -6.78 0.67
C GLY A 127 10.10 -7.43 1.17
N LEU A 128 9.97 -8.76 1.02
CA LEU A 128 8.86 -9.53 1.57
C LEU A 128 8.80 -9.42 3.10
N ALA A 129 9.94 -9.65 3.78
CA ALA A 129 10.00 -9.60 5.23
C ALA A 129 9.70 -8.19 5.79
N VAL A 130 10.34 -7.16 5.22
CA VAL A 130 10.11 -5.76 5.62
C VAL A 130 8.68 -5.35 5.33
N GLY A 131 8.14 -5.73 4.17
CA GLY A 131 6.76 -5.43 3.79
C GLY A 131 5.73 -6.08 4.71
N PHE A 132 5.92 -7.36 5.04
CA PHE A 132 5.07 -8.07 5.98
C PHE A 132 5.09 -7.40 7.36
N CYS A 133 6.28 -7.12 7.90
CA CYS A 133 6.42 -6.47 9.20
C CYS A 133 5.84 -5.05 9.20
N TRP A 134 6.02 -4.32 8.09
CA TRP A 134 5.46 -2.98 7.91
C TRP A 134 3.94 -3.01 7.90
N ALA A 135 3.35 -3.88 7.08
CA ALA A 135 1.90 -4.04 6.99
C ALA A 135 1.32 -4.51 8.31
N PHE A 136 1.99 -5.43 9.02
CA PHE A 136 1.58 -5.85 10.36
C PHE A 136 1.60 -4.68 11.35
N MET A 137 2.70 -3.93 11.42
CA MET A 137 2.81 -2.79 12.33
C MET A 137 1.78 -1.70 12.00
N PHE A 138 1.66 -1.34 10.72
CA PHE A 138 0.80 -0.25 10.30
C PHE A 138 -0.67 -0.65 10.33
N ASN A 139 -1.04 -1.83 9.82
CA ASN A 139 -2.43 -2.23 9.67
C ASN A 139 -2.98 -2.91 10.94
N ALA A 140 -2.21 -3.79 11.57
CA ALA A 140 -2.69 -4.47 12.78
C ALA A 140 -2.61 -3.54 14.00
N ILE A 141 -1.47 -2.86 14.20
CA ILE A 141 -1.26 -2.05 15.41
C ILE A 141 -1.83 -0.64 15.23
N LEU A 142 -1.36 0.13 14.25
CA LEU A 142 -1.85 1.50 14.07
C LEU A 142 -3.28 1.54 13.50
N GLY A 143 -3.62 0.60 12.61
CA GLY A 143 -4.97 0.40 12.06
C GLY A 143 -5.94 -0.13 13.11
N ALA A 144 -5.97 -1.46 13.25
CA ALA A 144 -6.99 -2.16 14.02
C ALA A 144 -6.92 -1.88 15.54
N ARG A 145 -5.72 -1.82 16.14
CA ARG A 145 -5.59 -1.63 17.60
C ARG A 145 -5.75 -0.18 18.05
N LEU A 146 -5.29 0.80 17.28
CA LEU A 146 -5.44 2.23 17.60
C LEU A 146 -6.66 2.89 16.95
N GLY A 147 -7.46 2.14 16.19
CA GLY A 147 -8.73 2.58 15.63
C GLY A 147 -8.62 3.48 14.40
N ASN A 148 -7.49 3.43 13.67
CA ASN A 148 -7.37 4.17 12.41
C ASN A 148 -8.25 3.57 11.30
N PHE A 149 -8.51 2.26 11.38
CA PHE A 149 -9.50 1.52 10.59
C PHE A 149 -9.76 0.16 11.25
N SER A 150 -10.86 -0.50 10.90
CA SER A 150 -11.26 -1.77 11.47
C SER A 150 -11.70 -2.76 10.39
N TYR A 151 -11.54 -4.04 10.67
CA TYR A 151 -11.95 -5.11 9.76
C TYR A 151 -13.28 -5.71 10.22
N GLY A 152 -14.26 -5.75 9.33
CA GLY A 152 -15.60 -6.22 9.63
C GLY A 152 -15.75 -7.74 9.66
N TYR A 153 -15.17 -8.42 8.68
CA TYR A 153 -15.08 -9.86 8.67
C TYR A 153 -13.67 -10.31 8.28
N VAL A 154 -13.25 -11.47 8.79
CA VAL A 154 -11.98 -12.14 8.51
C VAL A 154 -12.21 -13.63 8.26
N ILE A 155 -11.22 -14.29 7.65
CA ILE A 155 -11.22 -15.75 7.51
C ILE A 155 -10.87 -16.39 8.86
N PRO A 156 -11.73 -17.28 9.41
CA PRO A 156 -11.46 -17.95 10.68
C PRO A 156 -10.14 -18.74 10.64
N GLY A 157 -9.34 -18.63 11.71
CA GLY A 157 -8.05 -19.30 11.85
C GLY A 157 -6.89 -18.63 11.09
N LEU A 158 -7.15 -17.58 10.31
CA LEU A 158 -6.13 -16.82 9.57
C LEU A 158 -6.05 -15.34 9.99
N ALA A 159 -6.62 -15.01 11.15
CA ALA A 159 -6.62 -13.66 11.68
C ALA A 159 -6.19 -13.63 13.16
N LEU A 160 -5.83 -12.42 13.61
CA LEU A 160 -5.58 -12.13 15.02
C LEU A 160 -6.81 -11.49 15.64
N TRP A 161 -7.02 -11.74 16.93
CA TRP A 161 -8.13 -11.19 17.73
C TRP A 161 -9.50 -11.39 17.06
N GLU A 162 -9.71 -12.56 16.47
CA GLU A 162 -10.94 -12.93 15.76
C GLU A 162 -12.17 -12.70 16.65
N GLY A 163 -13.23 -12.15 16.05
CA GLY A 163 -14.48 -11.86 16.76
C GLY A 163 -14.44 -10.60 17.63
N THR A 164 -13.33 -9.85 17.63
CA THR A 164 -13.24 -8.56 18.32
C THR A 164 -13.25 -7.40 17.31
N PRO A 165 -13.65 -6.17 17.71
CA PRO A 165 -13.55 -4.99 16.84
C PRO A 165 -12.13 -4.67 16.37
N GLN A 166 -11.11 -5.22 17.03
CA GLN A 166 -9.69 -5.04 16.70
C GLN A 166 -9.11 -6.24 15.93
N GLN A 167 -9.94 -7.10 15.35
CA GLN A 167 -9.48 -8.23 14.55
C GLN A 167 -8.61 -7.78 13.37
N TYR A 168 -7.63 -8.60 13.00
CA TYR A 168 -6.70 -8.30 11.92
C TYR A 168 -6.42 -9.52 11.02
N PRO A 169 -6.67 -9.44 9.70
CA PRO A 169 -6.37 -10.52 8.77
C PRO A 169 -4.86 -10.65 8.51
N LEU A 170 -4.20 -11.71 8.99
CA LEU A 170 -2.75 -11.90 8.75
C LEU A 170 -2.42 -12.09 7.27
N TYR A 171 -3.36 -12.61 6.50
CA TYR A 171 -3.22 -12.76 5.06
C TYR A 171 -3.13 -11.41 4.32
N ASP A 172 -3.63 -10.32 4.89
CA ASP A 172 -3.42 -8.95 4.38
C ASP A 172 -1.95 -8.50 4.51
N SER A 173 -1.31 -8.78 5.66
CA SER A 173 0.13 -8.51 5.83
C SER A 173 0.99 -9.26 4.81
N LEU A 174 0.61 -10.50 4.48
CA LEU A 174 1.29 -11.29 3.46
C LEU A 174 1.09 -10.70 2.06
N ALA A 175 -0.13 -10.33 1.71
CA ALA A 175 -0.45 -9.68 0.43
C ALA A 175 0.36 -8.39 0.25
N MET A 176 0.39 -7.52 1.26
CA MET A 176 1.21 -6.30 1.24
C MET A 176 2.71 -6.61 1.23
N GLY A 177 3.15 -7.66 1.90
CA GLY A 177 4.51 -8.17 1.83
C GLY A 177 4.93 -8.52 0.39
N VAL A 178 4.05 -9.19 -0.37
CA VAL A 178 4.30 -9.53 -1.79
C VAL A 178 4.37 -8.27 -2.65
N GLN A 179 3.52 -7.27 -2.42
CA GLN A 179 3.61 -5.98 -3.10
C GLN A 179 4.99 -5.33 -2.83
N MET A 180 5.43 -5.31 -1.57
CA MET A 180 6.69 -4.70 -1.12
C MET A 180 7.92 -5.45 -1.58
N MET A 181 7.84 -6.77 -1.72
CA MET A 181 8.88 -7.58 -2.32
C MET A 181 9.25 -7.04 -3.71
N VAL A 182 8.27 -6.79 -4.57
CA VAL A 182 8.53 -6.30 -5.94
C VAL A 182 9.00 -4.86 -5.92
N PHE A 183 8.40 -3.98 -5.12
CA PHE A 183 8.81 -2.57 -5.06
C PHE A 183 10.22 -2.40 -4.51
N THR A 184 10.59 -3.20 -3.50
CA THR A 184 11.96 -3.27 -2.98
C THR A 184 12.94 -3.70 -4.06
N TYR A 185 12.56 -4.69 -4.88
CA TYR A 185 13.37 -5.12 -6.02
C TYR A 185 13.51 -4.01 -7.07
N LEU A 186 12.42 -3.39 -7.51
CA LEU A 186 12.43 -2.31 -8.51
C LEU A 186 13.24 -1.10 -8.04
N LEU A 187 13.19 -0.77 -6.75
CA LEU A 187 13.92 0.36 -6.18
C LEU A 187 15.39 0.00 -5.89
N GLY A 188 15.66 -1.23 -5.45
CA GLY A 188 16.96 -1.68 -4.98
C GLY A 188 17.87 -2.22 -6.08
N ARG A 189 17.31 -2.72 -7.18
CA ARG A 189 18.05 -3.26 -8.32
C ARG A 189 18.32 -2.17 -9.35
N THR A 190 19.45 -1.48 -9.14
CA THR A 190 19.94 -0.46 -10.06
C THR A 190 21.21 -0.91 -10.78
N ASP A 191 21.49 -0.32 -11.94
CA ASP A 191 22.79 -0.37 -12.61
C ASP A 191 23.77 0.68 -12.04
N GLU A 192 24.94 0.79 -12.66
CA GLU A 192 25.99 1.75 -12.29
C GLU A 192 25.56 3.21 -12.49
N GLN A 193 24.59 3.46 -13.37
CA GLN A 193 24.01 4.78 -13.65
C GLN A 193 22.83 5.08 -12.71
N GLY A 194 22.47 4.15 -11.82
CA GLY A 194 21.35 4.26 -10.90
C GLY A 194 19.99 3.96 -11.53
N ARG A 195 19.93 3.48 -12.79
CA ARG A 195 18.68 3.09 -13.46
C ARG A 195 18.16 1.79 -12.90
N ASN A 196 16.86 1.72 -12.63
CA ASN A 196 16.21 0.46 -12.32
C ASN A 196 15.94 -0.38 -13.58
N VAL A 197 15.39 -1.58 -13.38
CA VAL A 197 15.06 -2.51 -14.46
C VAL A 197 14.05 -1.98 -15.48
N ILE A 198 13.15 -1.10 -15.05
CA ILE A 198 12.14 -0.47 -15.94
C ILE A 198 12.82 0.56 -16.82
N GLU A 199 13.63 1.44 -16.23
CA GLU A 199 14.40 2.46 -16.96
C GLU A 199 15.35 1.81 -17.97
N MET A 200 16.10 0.78 -17.55
CA MET A 200 17.01 0.06 -18.45
C MET A 200 16.28 -0.56 -19.65
N TRP A 201 15.07 -1.09 -19.43
CA TRP A 201 14.23 -1.62 -20.50
C TRP A 201 13.70 -0.51 -21.40
N ALA A 202 13.21 0.59 -20.82
CA ALA A 202 12.65 1.71 -21.56
C ALA A 202 13.69 2.39 -22.45
N ASP A 203 14.90 2.62 -21.91
CA ASP A 203 16.04 3.16 -22.66
C ASP A 203 16.36 2.29 -23.88
N LYS A 204 16.42 0.96 -23.69
CA LYS A 204 16.69 0.01 -24.78
C LYS A 204 15.60 -0.01 -25.86
N ARG A 205 14.36 0.38 -25.54
CA ARG A 205 13.21 0.40 -26.45
C ARG A 205 12.91 1.79 -27.02
N SER A 206 13.63 2.81 -26.57
CA SER A 206 13.39 4.19 -26.95
C SER A 206 14.48 4.71 -27.89
N THR A 207 14.10 5.66 -28.74
CA THR A 207 15.04 6.43 -29.57
C THR A 207 15.33 7.81 -28.98
N SER A 208 14.52 8.26 -28.01
CA SER A 208 14.66 9.56 -27.36
C SER A 208 14.39 9.48 -25.85
N ARG A 209 14.95 10.45 -25.10
CA ARG A 209 14.77 10.54 -23.64
C ARG A 209 13.30 10.73 -23.23
N LEU A 210 12.54 11.50 -24.01
CA LEU A 210 11.12 11.69 -23.76
C LEU A 210 10.37 10.36 -23.90
N GLN A 211 10.64 9.61 -24.97
CA GLN A 211 10.05 8.30 -25.17
C GLN A 211 10.43 7.31 -24.06
N SER A 212 11.69 7.27 -23.62
CA SER A 212 12.12 6.44 -22.48
C SER A 212 11.37 6.79 -21.19
N SER A 213 11.21 8.09 -20.92
CA SER A 213 10.51 8.58 -19.73
C SER A 213 9.03 8.18 -19.76
N VAL A 214 8.35 8.37 -20.90
CA VAL A 214 6.96 7.96 -21.10
C VAL A 214 6.81 6.45 -20.97
N LEU A 215 7.68 5.66 -21.61
CA LEU A 215 7.66 4.19 -21.49
C LEU A 215 7.88 3.72 -20.05
N SER A 216 8.78 4.37 -19.31
CA SER A 216 9.04 4.03 -17.90
C SER A 216 7.81 4.30 -17.02
N ILE A 217 7.14 5.44 -17.22
CA ILE A 217 5.92 5.80 -16.52
C ILE A 217 4.80 4.82 -16.85
N VAL A 218 4.56 4.54 -18.13
CA VAL A 218 3.52 3.58 -18.55
C VAL A 218 3.82 2.20 -17.97
N ALA A 219 5.07 1.73 -18.05
CA ALA A 219 5.46 0.44 -17.51
C ALA A 219 5.24 0.33 -16.00
N VAL A 220 5.63 1.35 -15.21
CA VAL A 220 5.47 1.30 -13.75
C VAL A 220 3.99 1.40 -13.33
N VAL A 221 3.17 2.10 -14.12
CA VAL A 221 1.70 2.15 -13.92
C VAL A 221 1.09 0.77 -14.20
N VAL A 222 1.42 0.16 -15.34
CA VAL A 222 0.91 -1.17 -15.71
C VAL A 222 1.36 -2.24 -14.71
N ILE A 223 2.65 -2.28 -14.38
CA ILE A 223 3.18 -3.24 -13.40
C ILE A 223 2.56 -3.01 -12.02
N GLY A 224 2.44 -1.75 -11.59
CA GLY A 224 1.83 -1.40 -10.30
C GLY A 224 0.40 -1.89 -10.19
N ASN A 225 -0.43 -1.60 -11.21
CA ASN A 225 -1.83 -2.02 -11.26
C ASN A 225 -1.95 -3.55 -11.37
N ALA A 226 -1.14 -4.20 -12.20
CA ALA A 226 -1.17 -5.66 -12.34
C ALA A 226 -0.77 -6.36 -11.04
N LEU A 227 0.28 -5.87 -10.37
CA LEU A 227 0.74 -6.43 -9.10
C LEU A 227 -0.29 -6.19 -7.98
N TYR A 228 -0.82 -4.97 -7.89
CA TYR A 228 -1.80 -4.63 -6.86
C TYR A 228 -3.13 -5.39 -7.10
N GLY A 229 -3.51 -5.58 -8.37
CA GLY A 229 -4.60 -6.46 -8.77
C GLY A 229 -4.35 -7.93 -8.41
N ALA A 230 -3.11 -8.42 -8.53
CA ALA A 230 -2.75 -9.78 -8.18
C ALA A 230 -2.78 -10.04 -6.66
N VAL A 231 -2.45 -9.05 -5.83
CA VAL A 231 -2.60 -9.16 -4.37
C VAL A 231 -4.07 -8.99 -3.95
N PHE A 232 -4.83 -8.15 -4.66
CA PHE A 232 -6.28 -7.97 -4.46
C PHE A 232 -7.11 -9.22 -4.78
N ALA A 233 -6.85 -9.88 -5.91
CA ALA A 233 -7.72 -10.92 -6.45
C ALA A 233 -8.00 -12.09 -5.49
N PRO A 234 -7.02 -12.63 -4.72
CA PRO A 234 -7.30 -13.65 -3.71
C PRO A 234 -8.32 -13.20 -2.65
N HIS A 235 -8.27 -11.95 -2.20
CA HIS A 235 -9.24 -11.41 -1.23
C HIS A 235 -10.64 -11.29 -1.84
N LEU A 236 -10.73 -10.91 -3.12
CA LEU A 236 -12.00 -10.90 -3.83
C LEU A 236 -12.60 -12.31 -3.93
N VAL A 237 -11.78 -13.30 -4.29
CA VAL A 237 -12.20 -14.71 -4.38
C VAL A 237 -12.68 -15.23 -3.02
N THR A 238 -11.94 -14.98 -1.95
CA THR A 238 -12.32 -15.45 -0.60
C THR A 238 -13.59 -14.78 -0.09
N LYS A 239 -13.78 -13.49 -0.38
CA LYS A 239 -15.03 -12.78 -0.08
C LYS A 239 -16.22 -13.35 -0.85
N LEU A 240 -16.11 -13.47 -2.18
CA LEU A 240 -17.18 -14.00 -3.02
C LEU A 240 -17.48 -15.48 -2.73
N GLY A 241 -16.49 -16.24 -2.28
CA GLY A 241 -16.64 -17.61 -1.80
C GLY A 241 -17.29 -17.75 -0.42
N GLY A 242 -17.55 -16.64 0.29
CA GLY A 242 -18.17 -16.65 1.62
C GLY A 242 -17.24 -17.15 2.74
N TRP A 243 -15.92 -17.16 2.52
CA TRP A 243 -14.94 -17.65 3.51
C TRP A 243 -14.60 -16.62 4.58
N VAL A 244 -14.85 -15.34 4.30
CA VAL A 244 -14.58 -14.20 5.19
C VAL A 244 -15.82 -13.94 6.05
N ASN A 245 -15.98 -14.70 7.13
CA ASN A 245 -17.25 -14.79 7.89
C ASN A 245 -17.12 -14.70 9.43
N SER A 246 -15.91 -14.56 9.98
CA SER A 246 -15.70 -14.27 11.41
C SER A 246 -15.65 -12.77 11.63
N GLY A 247 -16.46 -12.23 12.55
CA GLY A 247 -16.57 -10.79 12.79
C GLY A 247 -17.04 -10.45 14.19
N PRO A 248 -17.01 -9.16 14.58
CA PRO A 248 -17.40 -8.74 15.91
C PRO A 248 -18.91 -8.84 16.13
N THR A 249 -19.28 -9.01 17.39
CA THR A 249 -20.67 -8.89 17.87
C THR A 249 -21.06 -7.43 18.13
N GLU A 250 -20.07 -6.56 18.32
CA GLU A 250 -20.22 -5.13 18.58
C GLU A 250 -20.06 -4.30 17.30
N GLN A 251 -20.71 -3.13 17.27
CA GLN A 251 -20.51 -2.15 16.19
C GLN A 251 -19.06 -1.66 16.15
N LEU A 252 -18.45 -1.63 14.96
CA LEU A 252 -17.12 -1.05 14.74
C LEU A 252 -17.14 0.47 15.01
N PHE A 253 -18.19 1.15 14.53
CA PHE A 253 -18.36 2.59 14.68
C PHE A 253 -19.76 2.93 15.19
N PRO A 254 -19.92 3.40 16.45
CA PRO A 254 -21.23 3.72 16.99
C PRO A 254 -22.03 4.69 16.11
N GLY A 255 -23.29 4.36 15.82
CA GLY A 255 -24.20 5.21 15.05
C GLY A 255 -24.04 5.14 13.52
N VAL A 256 -23.14 4.30 13.00
CA VAL A 256 -23.04 4.03 11.56
C VAL A 256 -23.96 2.86 11.18
N PRO A 257 -24.91 3.01 10.24
CA PRO A 257 -25.81 1.92 9.84
C PRO A 257 -25.09 0.85 9.02
N ASN A 258 -25.70 -0.35 8.91
CA ASN A 258 -25.31 -1.45 8.01
C ASN A 258 -23.89 -2.00 8.18
N GLN A 259 -23.46 -2.20 9.43
CA GLN A 259 -22.16 -2.80 9.75
C GLN A 259 -22.20 -4.34 9.68
N PRO A 260 -21.13 -5.03 9.23
CA PRO A 260 -21.02 -6.47 9.30
C PRO A 260 -20.91 -6.83 10.78
N LEU A 261 -21.93 -7.53 11.26
CA LEU A 261 -22.03 -8.03 12.63
C LEU A 261 -22.35 -9.50 12.53
N VAL A 262 -21.59 -10.34 13.24
CA VAL A 262 -21.95 -11.77 13.35
C VAL A 262 -23.25 -11.88 14.14
N GLY A 263 -24.23 -12.60 13.59
CA GLY A 263 -25.51 -12.88 14.27
C GLY A 263 -26.67 -11.92 13.96
N ARG A 264 -26.61 -11.19 12.84
CA ARG A 264 -27.75 -10.47 12.26
C ARG A 264 -28.00 -10.89 10.82
#